data_AF-A0A2N1SFA4-F1
#
_entry.id   AF-A0A2N1SFA4-F1
#
_cell.length_a   1.000
_cell.length_b   1.000
_cell.length_c   1.000
_cell.angle_alpha   90.00
_cell.angle_beta   90.00
_cell.angle_gamma   90.00
#
_symmetry.space_group_name_H-M   'P 1'
#
loop_
_entity.id
_entity.type
_entity.pdbx_description
1 polymer ?
#
loop_
_entity_poly.entity_id
_entity_poly.type
_entity_poly.pdbx_seq_one_letter_code
_entity_poly.pdbx_strand_id
1 'polypeptide(L)'
;MKKLIVLAASVLFCASFAFANGQKEMTMGVGHSSNFRVGPGKDSTGTQVYSFNYVYATVIFDGAGKIVDLEIDALEVSTPNYDGASMPHFAGWPGSPELNLTDHTTEKVAGTAPNTAEAVAAEVAAWKSKRDRGDAYGMNPKNDWHRQMDAYEKLFIGMTVDEVEAWTAKYLSEVNGRILNPATTNEKDKAKLATLTDDDKKLLIDARSGATMSINDAHGSVVGVIRDAWNKRKPLGK
;
A
#
# COMPACT_ATOMS: atom_id res chain seq x y z
N MET A 1 -79.41 -9.64 41.55
CA MET A 1 -78.48 -10.49 40.77
C MET A 1 -78.28 -9.88 39.38
N LYS A 2 -77.27 -9.03 39.21
CA LYS A 2 -76.74 -8.62 37.90
C LYS A 2 -75.22 -8.51 38.06
N LYS A 3 -74.49 -9.47 37.51
CA LYS A 3 -73.01 -9.46 37.52
C LYS A 3 -72.54 -8.53 36.41
N LEU A 4 -71.83 -7.48 36.80
CA LEU A 4 -71.08 -6.61 35.90
C LEU A 4 -69.78 -7.37 35.55
N ILE A 5 -69.59 -7.73 34.29
CA ILE A 5 -68.31 -8.27 33.80
C ILE A 5 -67.51 -7.06 33.32
N VAL A 6 -66.50 -6.68 34.11
CA VAL A 6 -65.46 -5.73 33.70
C VAL A 6 -64.42 -6.50 32.91
N LEU A 7 -64.35 -6.26 31.59
CA LEU A 7 -63.30 -6.80 30.74
C LEU A 7 -62.08 -5.89 30.88
N ALA A 8 -61.09 -6.30 31.67
CA ALA A 8 -59.79 -5.64 31.73
C ALA A 8 -58.99 -5.99 30.47
N ALA A 9 -58.91 -5.04 29.53
CA ALA A 9 -57.98 -5.14 28.41
C ALA A 9 -56.57 -4.82 28.92
N SER A 10 -55.83 -5.85 29.30
CA SER A 10 -54.39 -5.78 29.55
C SER A 10 -53.67 -5.60 28.21
N VAL A 11 -53.34 -4.34 27.87
CA VAL A 11 -52.42 -4.01 26.78
C VAL A 11 -51.03 -4.49 27.19
N LEU A 12 -50.64 -5.64 26.65
CA LEU A 12 -49.30 -6.17 26.78
C LEU A 12 -48.37 -5.32 25.90
N PHE A 13 -47.66 -4.36 26.50
CA PHE A 13 -46.60 -3.61 25.85
C PHE A 13 -45.41 -4.57 25.68
N CYS A 14 -45.39 -5.35 24.61
CA CYS A 14 -44.19 -6.07 24.19
C CYS A 14 -43.17 -5.03 23.72
N ALA A 15 -42.39 -4.49 24.66
CA ALA A 15 -41.12 -3.86 24.34
C ALA A 15 -40.23 -4.96 23.74
N SER A 16 -40.23 -5.04 22.41
CA SER A 16 -39.21 -5.75 21.66
C SER A 16 -37.88 -5.04 21.93
N PHE A 17 -37.20 -5.45 23.00
CA PHE A 17 -35.77 -5.28 23.11
C PHE A 17 -35.17 -6.11 21.98
N ALA A 18 -35.01 -5.47 20.82
CA ALA A 18 -34.04 -5.94 19.85
C ALA A 18 -32.70 -5.94 20.59
N PHE A 19 -32.22 -7.12 20.95
CA PHE A 19 -30.81 -7.31 21.24
C PHE A 19 -30.09 -6.85 19.97
N ALA A 20 -29.58 -5.62 19.97
CA ALA A 20 -28.56 -5.22 19.02
C ALA A 20 -27.41 -6.19 19.25
N ASN A 21 -27.27 -7.19 18.38
CA ASN A 21 -26.08 -8.01 18.32
C ASN A 21 -24.91 -7.04 18.22
N GLY A 22 -24.16 -6.89 19.31
CA GLY A 22 -23.04 -5.97 19.45
C GLY A 22 -21.82 -6.36 18.61
N GLN A 23 -22.01 -7.03 17.46
CA GLN A 23 -20.97 -7.04 16.45
C GLN A 23 -20.87 -5.63 15.91
N LYS A 24 -19.77 -4.93 16.25
CA LYS A 24 -19.32 -3.80 15.44
C LYS A 24 -19.40 -4.25 13.99
N GLU A 25 -20.16 -3.54 13.17
CA GLU A 25 -20.20 -3.81 11.73
C GLU A 25 -18.80 -3.54 11.17
N MET A 26 -18.02 -4.61 11.02
CA MET A 26 -16.71 -4.54 10.40
C MET A 26 -16.89 -4.69 8.91
N THR A 27 -16.09 -3.96 8.14
CA THR A 27 -16.03 -4.13 6.69
C THR A 27 -14.61 -4.41 6.27
N MET A 28 -14.42 -5.23 5.24
CA MET A 28 -13.12 -5.50 4.64
C MET A 28 -13.12 -4.99 3.21
N GLY A 29 -12.08 -4.24 2.86
CA GLY A 29 -11.81 -3.77 1.50
C GLY A 29 -10.52 -4.35 0.96
N VAL A 30 -10.51 -4.65 -0.33
CA VAL A 30 -9.28 -4.94 -1.08
C VAL A 30 -9.13 -3.86 -2.14
N GLY A 31 -8.08 -3.07 -2.00
CA GLY A 31 -7.72 -2.01 -2.92
C GLY A 31 -6.55 -2.42 -3.80
N HIS A 32 -6.52 -1.88 -5.02
CA HIS A 32 -5.39 -2.09 -5.93
C HIS A 32 -5.12 -0.85 -6.77
N SER A 33 -3.86 -0.71 -7.18
CA SER A 33 -3.46 0.22 -8.22
C SER A 33 -2.37 -0.42 -9.08
N SER A 34 -2.36 -0.04 -10.35
CA SER A 34 -1.34 -0.48 -11.29
C SER A 34 -0.75 0.71 -12.01
N ASN A 35 0.55 0.74 -12.18
CA ASN A 35 1.20 1.79 -12.99
C ASN A 35 2.38 1.25 -13.78
N PHE A 36 2.61 1.86 -14.93
CA PHE A 36 3.81 1.69 -15.73
C PHE A 36 4.86 2.73 -15.30
N ARG A 37 6.14 2.35 -15.37
CA ARG A 37 7.28 3.19 -15.04
C ARG A 37 8.34 3.08 -16.13
N VAL A 38 8.78 4.25 -16.61
CA VAL A 38 10.03 4.39 -17.37
C VAL A 38 11.15 4.56 -16.34
N GLY A 39 11.82 3.47 -15.97
CA GLY A 39 12.81 3.47 -14.90
C GLY A 39 13.07 2.08 -14.33
N PRO A 40 14.07 1.95 -13.43
CA PRO A 40 14.76 3.04 -12.73
C PRO A 40 15.95 3.66 -13.48
N GLY A 41 16.31 3.17 -14.67
CA GLY A 41 17.48 3.66 -15.40
C GLY A 41 17.62 3.04 -16.77
N LYS A 42 18.86 2.89 -17.21
CA LYS A 42 19.25 2.21 -18.46
C LYS A 42 20.29 1.14 -18.12
N ASP A 43 20.32 0.08 -18.91
CA ASP A 43 21.37 -0.94 -18.79
C ASP A 43 22.74 -0.44 -19.31
N SER A 44 23.77 -1.29 -19.23
CA SER A 44 25.13 -0.97 -19.65
C SER A 44 25.29 -0.67 -21.16
N THR A 45 24.25 -0.92 -21.98
CA THR A 45 24.22 -0.61 -23.41
C THR A 45 23.45 0.68 -23.72
N GLY A 46 22.87 1.30 -22.70
CA GLY A 46 22.02 2.48 -22.84
C GLY A 46 20.55 2.14 -23.15
N THR A 47 20.15 0.87 -23.07
CA THR A 47 18.77 0.43 -23.31
C THR A 47 17.92 0.76 -22.08
N GLN A 48 16.73 1.32 -22.31
CA GLN A 48 15.83 1.73 -21.24
C GLN A 48 15.33 0.53 -20.43
N VAL A 49 15.33 0.66 -19.10
CA VAL A 49 14.63 -0.26 -18.20
C VAL A 49 13.20 0.23 -18.02
N TYR A 50 12.25 -0.70 -18.05
CA TYR A 50 10.85 -0.44 -17.73
C TYR A 50 10.42 -1.30 -16.56
N SER A 51 9.47 -0.82 -15.77
CA SER A 51 8.76 -1.65 -14.81
C SER A 51 7.27 -1.36 -14.80
N PHE A 52 6.48 -2.32 -14.35
CA PHE A 52 5.13 -2.08 -13.89
C PHE A 52 5.01 -2.51 -12.44
N ASN A 53 4.12 -1.84 -11.72
CA ASN A 53 3.88 -2.10 -10.32
C ASN A 53 2.41 -2.42 -10.12
N TYR A 54 2.13 -3.36 -9.24
CA TYR A 54 0.83 -3.61 -8.65
C TYR A 54 0.95 -3.34 -7.16
N VAL A 55 0.36 -2.25 -6.68
CA VAL A 55 0.24 -1.99 -5.24
C VAL A 55 -1.14 -2.44 -4.82
N TYR A 56 -1.23 -3.11 -3.67
CA TYR A 56 -2.50 -3.61 -3.15
C TYR A 56 -2.56 -3.39 -1.64
N ALA A 57 -3.78 -3.20 -1.14
CA ALA A 57 -4.06 -3.03 0.27
C ALA A 57 -5.24 -3.91 0.67
N THR A 58 -5.09 -4.65 1.76
CA THR A 58 -6.21 -5.27 2.48
C THR A 58 -6.46 -4.45 3.73
N VAL A 59 -7.69 -3.97 3.90
CA VAL A 59 -8.04 -3.05 4.99
C VAL A 59 -9.29 -3.53 5.69
N ILE A 60 -9.26 -3.59 7.00
CA ILE A 60 -10.44 -3.82 7.83
C ILE A 60 -10.82 -2.48 8.48
N PHE A 61 -12.09 -2.10 8.34
CA PHE A 61 -12.66 -0.89 8.92
C PHE A 61 -13.71 -1.25 9.97
N ASP A 62 -13.79 -0.46 11.04
CA ASP A 62 -14.90 -0.52 11.99
C ASP A 62 -16.16 0.21 11.49
N GLY A 63 -17.23 0.18 12.29
CA GLY A 63 -18.50 0.81 11.96
C GLY A 63 -18.45 2.35 11.86
N ALA A 64 -17.40 2.98 12.38
CA ALA A 64 -17.14 4.41 12.20
C ALA A 64 -16.27 4.70 10.97
N GLY A 65 -15.86 3.66 10.24
CA GLY A 65 -14.97 3.77 9.08
C GLY A 65 -13.51 3.95 9.44
N LYS A 66 -13.11 3.68 10.68
CA LYS A 66 -11.70 3.72 11.10
C LYS A 66 -11.00 2.43 10.75
N ILE A 67 -9.78 2.55 10.26
CA ILE A 67 -8.89 1.43 9.98
C ILE A 67 -8.57 0.71 11.29
N VAL A 68 -8.89 -0.57 11.38
CA VAL A 68 -8.50 -1.41 12.52
C VAL A 68 -7.38 -2.39 12.17
N ASP A 69 -7.22 -2.68 10.89
CA ASP A 69 -6.17 -3.53 10.35
C ASP A 69 -5.86 -3.11 8.90
N LEU A 70 -4.60 -3.19 8.52
CA LEU A 70 -4.11 -2.70 7.23
C LEU A 70 -2.83 -3.45 6.85
N GLU A 71 -2.89 -4.13 5.72
CA GLU A 71 -1.73 -4.77 5.08
C GLU A 71 -1.60 -4.19 3.66
N ILE A 72 -0.44 -3.64 3.34
CA ILE A 72 -0.09 -3.06 2.05
C ILE A 72 1.15 -3.76 1.51
N ASP A 73 1.12 -4.14 0.24
CA ASP A 73 2.27 -4.72 -0.43
C ASP A 73 2.30 -4.28 -1.90
N ALA A 74 3.42 -4.53 -2.56
CA ALA A 74 3.60 -4.22 -3.96
C ALA A 74 4.37 -5.32 -4.69
N LEU A 75 3.85 -5.74 -5.84
CA LEU A 75 4.61 -6.48 -6.83
C LEU A 75 5.20 -5.48 -7.83
N GLU A 76 6.51 -5.44 -7.96
CA GLU A 76 7.20 -4.70 -9.01
C GLU A 76 7.84 -5.72 -9.95
N VAL A 77 7.58 -5.58 -11.24
CA VAL A 77 8.17 -6.44 -12.28
C VAL A 77 8.86 -5.53 -13.28
N SER A 78 10.14 -5.80 -13.57
CA SER A 78 10.91 -5.02 -14.54
C SER A 78 11.22 -5.81 -15.81
N THR A 79 11.76 -5.13 -16.80
CA THR A 79 12.47 -5.80 -17.90
C THR A 79 13.73 -6.52 -17.36
N PRO A 80 14.18 -7.63 -17.97
CA PRO A 80 15.33 -8.42 -17.50
C PRO A 80 16.69 -7.72 -17.56
N ASN A 81 16.74 -6.55 -18.21
CA ASN A 81 17.95 -5.73 -18.28
C ASN A 81 18.16 -4.86 -17.03
N TYR A 82 17.29 -4.96 -16.03
CA TYR A 82 17.50 -4.33 -14.72
C TYR A 82 18.53 -5.11 -13.89
N ASP A 83 19.35 -4.41 -13.11
CA ASP A 83 20.49 -4.95 -12.35
C ASP A 83 20.12 -5.44 -10.94
N GLY A 84 18.88 -5.30 -10.48
CA GLY A 84 18.44 -5.77 -9.17
C GLY A 84 18.24 -7.29 -9.10
N ALA A 85 19.15 -8.01 -8.42
CA ALA A 85 19.18 -9.48 -8.36
C ALA A 85 17.89 -10.16 -7.82
N SER A 86 17.13 -9.47 -6.97
CA SER A 86 15.86 -9.99 -6.43
C SER A 86 14.63 -9.50 -7.19
N MET A 87 14.80 -8.70 -8.25
CA MET A 87 13.68 -8.10 -8.96
C MET A 87 12.97 -9.16 -9.82
N PRO A 88 11.64 -9.33 -9.67
CA PRO A 88 10.86 -10.06 -10.65
C PRO A 88 11.02 -9.44 -12.04
N HIS A 89 11.21 -10.28 -13.05
CA HIS A 89 11.30 -9.83 -14.44
C HIS A 89 10.18 -10.40 -15.29
N PHE A 90 9.90 -9.74 -16.42
CA PHE A 90 9.11 -10.34 -17.48
C PHE A 90 9.90 -10.32 -18.79
N ALA A 91 10.35 -11.50 -19.25
CA ALA A 91 11.17 -11.65 -20.45
C ALA A 91 10.40 -11.39 -21.77
N GLY A 92 9.06 -11.33 -21.70
CA GLY A 92 8.18 -11.14 -22.85
C GLY A 92 7.39 -12.40 -23.19
N TRP A 93 6.51 -12.30 -24.19
CA TRP A 93 5.71 -13.43 -24.64
C TRP A 93 6.53 -14.41 -25.49
N PRO A 94 6.19 -15.71 -25.49
CA PRO A 94 6.83 -16.66 -26.39
C PRO A 94 6.80 -16.22 -27.86
N GLY A 95 7.98 -16.20 -28.48
CA GLY A 95 8.16 -15.74 -29.87
C GLY A 95 8.32 -14.21 -30.03
N SER A 96 8.30 -13.42 -28.95
CA SER A 96 8.73 -12.02 -29.02
C SER A 96 10.25 -11.92 -29.21
N PRO A 97 10.78 -10.77 -29.67
CA PRO A 97 12.21 -10.50 -29.57
C PRO A 97 12.68 -10.67 -28.12
N GLU A 98 13.82 -11.32 -27.94
CA GLU A 98 14.41 -11.48 -26.62
C GLU A 98 14.97 -10.14 -26.12
N LEU A 99 14.80 -9.88 -24.82
CA LEU A 99 15.27 -8.66 -24.17
C LEU A 99 16.68 -8.85 -23.62
N ASN A 100 17.45 -7.77 -23.50
CA ASN A 100 18.74 -7.81 -22.80
C ASN A 100 18.59 -8.41 -21.40
N LEU A 101 19.54 -9.25 -21.00
CA LEU A 101 19.66 -9.80 -19.67
C LEU A 101 20.93 -9.27 -19.01
N THR A 102 20.78 -8.66 -17.84
CA THR A 102 21.89 -8.10 -17.07
C THR A 102 22.42 -9.12 -16.07
N ASP A 103 23.74 -9.29 -16.02
CA ASP A 103 24.42 -10.00 -14.94
C ASP A 103 24.50 -9.07 -13.71
N HIS A 104 23.84 -9.46 -12.63
CA HIS A 104 23.72 -8.65 -11.41
C HIS A 104 25.03 -8.50 -10.62
N THR A 105 26.06 -9.30 -10.90
CA THR A 105 27.38 -9.18 -10.25
C THR A 105 28.24 -8.15 -10.98
N THR A 106 28.16 -8.13 -12.31
CA THR A 106 28.95 -7.24 -13.16
C THR A 106 28.23 -5.97 -13.56
N GLU A 107 26.91 -5.90 -13.33
CA GLU A 107 26.00 -4.82 -13.74
C GLU A 107 26.05 -4.55 -15.25
N LYS A 108 26.35 -5.60 -16.04
CA LYS A 108 26.48 -5.53 -17.49
C LYS A 108 25.53 -6.48 -18.19
N VAL A 109 25.07 -6.09 -19.38
CA VAL A 109 24.35 -6.98 -20.28
C VAL A 109 25.27 -8.16 -20.64
N ALA A 110 24.83 -9.36 -20.29
CA ALA A 110 25.57 -10.61 -20.47
C ALA A 110 24.96 -11.52 -21.54
N GLY A 111 23.78 -11.16 -22.06
CA GLY A 111 23.08 -11.90 -23.09
C GLY A 111 21.64 -11.43 -23.23
N THR A 112 20.77 -12.36 -23.60
CA THR A 112 19.33 -12.15 -23.75
C THR A 112 18.54 -13.05 -22.80
N ALA A 113 17.35 -12.60 -22.39
CA ALA A 113 16.47 -13.32 -21.50
C ALA A 113 15.65 -14.37 -22.28
N PRO A 114 15.63 -15.64 -21.84
CA PRO A 114 14.86 -16.67 -22.52
C PRO A 114 13.36 -16.42 -22.36
N ASN A 115 12.61 -16.47 -23.45
CA ASN A 115 11.16 -16.26 -23.45
C ASN A 115 10.36 -17.46 -23.98
N THR A 116 10.89 -18.69 -23.90
CA THR A 116 10.08 -19.89 -24.21
C THR A 116 8.90 -19.99 -23.25
N ALA A 117 7.85 -20.73 -23.62
CA ALA A 117 6.68 -20.90 -22.76
C ALA A 117 7.05 -21.47 -21.38
N GLU A 118 7.99 -22.41 -21.33
CA GLU A 118 8.51 -23.01 -20.10
C GLU A 118 9.29 -22.01 -19.26
N ALA A 119 10.14 -21.19 -19.90
CA ALA A 119 10.94 -20.18 -19.21
C ALA A 119 10.05 -19.08 -18.60
N VAL A 120 9.09 -18.56 -19.37
CA VAL A 120 8.14 -17.54 -18.90
C VAL A 120 7.26 -18.08 -17.78
N ALA A 121 6.79 -19.33 -17.88
CA ALA A 121 6.01 -19.96 -16.81
C ALA A 121 6.82 -20.08 -15.52
N ALA A 122 8.09 -20.49 -15.61
CA ALA A 122 8.98 -20.58 -14.45
C ALA A 122 9.29 -19.19 -13.85
N GLU A 123 9.52 -18.18 -14.70
CA GLU A 123 9.77 -16.80 -14.29
C GLU A 123 8.57 -16.22 -13.52
N VAL A 124 7.36 -16.29 -14.08
CA VAL A 124 6.13 -15.78 -13.46
C VAL A 124 5.81 -16.54 -12.16
N ALA A 125 6.01 -17.86 -12.11
CA ALA A 125 5.81 -18.65 -10.90
C ALA A 125 6.78 -18.27 -9.77
N ALA A 126 7.93 -17.69 -10.09
CA ALA A 126 8.94 -17.24 -9.13
C ALA A 126 8.76 -15.78 -8.67
N TRP A 127 7.80 -15.05 -9.23
CA TRP A 127 7.54 -13.65 -8.83
C TRP A 127 7.21 -13.55 -7.36
N LYS A 128 7.81 -12.55 -6.71
CA LYS A 128 7.64 -12.25 -5.29
C LYS A 128 7.29 -10.79 -5.11
N SER A 129 6.39 -10.50 -4.18
CA SER A 129 6.11 -9.14 -3.76
C SER A 129 7.30 -8.49 -3.04
N LYS A 130 7.19 -7.21 -2.68
CA LYS A 130 8.20 -6.53 -1.86
C LYS A 130 8.27 -7.13 -0.46
N ARG A 131 7.14 -7.51 0.16
CA ARG A 131 7.16 -8.22 1.45
C ARG A 131 7.76 -9.62 1.35
N ASP A 132 7.40 -10.41 0.33
CA ASP A 132 7.95 -11.76 0.12
C ASP A 132 9.47 -11.78 -0.12
N ARG A 133 9.99 -10.69 -0.71
CA ARG A 133 11.44 -10.49 -0.86
C ARG A 133 12.12 -10.13 0.45
N GLY A 134 11.41 -9.52 1.40
CA GLY A 134 11.94 -9.10 2.69
C GLY A 134 13.21 -8.26 2.52
N ASP A 135 14.27 -8.63 3.25
CA ASP A 135 15.57 -7.94 3.20
C ASP A 135 16.33 -8.16 1.88
N ALA A 136 15.91 -9.12 1.04
CA ALA A 136 16.47 -9.28 -0.30
C ALA A 136 15.96 -8.21 -1.26
N TYR A 137 14.90 -7.44 -0.92
CA TYR A 137 14.49 -6.30 -1.74
C TYR A 137 15.59 -5.23 -1.80
N GLY A 138 16.29 -5.00 -0.68
CA GLY A 138 17.53 -4.22 -0.68
C GLY A 138 17.33 -2.71 -0.78
N MET A 139 16.18 -2.16 -0.34
CA MET A 139 15.97 -0.71 -0.36
C MET A 139 16.87 0.01 0.64
N ASN A 140 16.98 -0.54 1.86
CA ASN A 140 17.80 0.01 2.92
C ASN A 140 18.22 -1.11 3.89
N PRO A 141 19.53 -1.33 4.11
CA PRO A 141 20.02 -2.40 4.98
C PRO A 141 19.51 -2.36 6.43
N LYS A 142 19.11 -1.19 6.93
CA LYS A 142 18.66 -1.00 8.32
C LYS A 142 17.15 -0.88 8.46
N ASN A 143 16.45 -0.55 7.38
CA ASN A 143 15.02 -0.28 7.40
C ASN A 143 14.43 -0.51 6.00
N ASP A 144 14.43 -1.77 5.56
CA ASP A 144 13.92 -2.15 4.24
C ASP A 144 12.42 -1.82 4.07
N TRP A 145 11.91 -1.94 2.85
CA TRP A 145 10.57 -1.52 2.45
C TRP A 145 9.48 -2.10 3.34
N HIS A 146 9.54 -3.40 3.67
CA HIS A 146 8.54 -4.06 4.51
C HIS A 146 8.44 -3.43 5.90
N ARG A 147 9.56 -3.18 6.57
CA ARG A 147 9.59 -2.53 7.90
C ARG A 147 9.09 -1.09 7.85
N GLN A 148 9.44 -0.36 6.79
CA GLN A 148 8.92 0.99 6.58
C GLN A 148 7.42 0.97 6.31
N MET A 149 6.91 -0.03 5.59
CA MET A 149 5.48 -0.18 5.34
C MET A 149 4.74 -0.51 6.63
N ASP A 150 5.26 -1.43 7.46
CA ASP A 150 4.72 -1.74 8.79
C ASP A 150 4.59 -0.47 9.67
N ALA A 151 5.56 0.44 9.58
CA ALA A 151 5.51 1.70 10.29
C ALA A 151 4.39 2.64 9.78
N TYR A 152 4.15 2.70 8.47
CA TYR A 152 3.01 3.44 7.90
C TYR A 152 1.67 2.79 8.25
N GLU A 153 1.58 1.47 8.17
CA GLU A 153 0.37 0.73 8.50
C GLU A 153 -0.03 0.99 9.95
N LYS A 154 0.94 0.84 10.87
CA LYS A 154 0.76 1.14 12.30
C LYS A 154 0.34 2.59 12.54
N LEU A 155 0.94 3.54 11.81
CA LEU A 155 0.60 4.95 11.90
C LEU A 155 -0.85 5.22 11.49
N PHE A 156 -1.39 4.50 10.52
CA PHE A 156 -2.74 4.70 10.00
C PHE A 156 -3.84 3.96 10.76
N ILE A 157 -3.50 3.02 11.65
CA ILE A 157 -4.49 2.39 12.53
C ILE A 157 -5.23 3.45 13.37
N GLY A 158 -6.56 3.35 13.40
CA GLY A 158 -7.46 4.27 14.09
C GLY A 158 -7.84 5.52 13.28
N MET A 159 -7.21 5.74 12.12
CA MET A 159 -7.59 6.80 11.19
C MET A 159 -8.73 6.34 10.26
N THR A 160 -9.59 7.25 9.85
CA THR A 160 -10.42 7.07 8.64
C THR A 160 -9.56 7.30 7.39
N VAL A 161 -10.04 6.88 6.23
CA VAL A 161 -9.33 7.15 4.96
C VAL A 161 -9.16 8.65 4.71
N ASP A 162 -10.15 9.47 5.06
CA ASP A 162 -10.05 10.93 4.93
C ASP A 162 -8.97 11.48 5.88
N GLU A 163 -8.83 10.93 7.08
CA GLU A 163 -7.77 11.29 8.03
C GLU A 163 -6.37 10.88 7.51
N VAL A 164 -6.24 9.71 6.87
CA VAL A 164 -4.99 9.30 6.20
C VAL A 164 -4.62 10.26 5.08
N GLU A 165 -5.57 10.62 4.22
CA GLU A 165 -5.34 11.59 3.15
C GLU A 165 -4.94 12.96 3.69
N ALA A 166 -5.64 13.45 4.72
CA ALA A 166 -5.29 14.71 5.37
C ALA A 166 -3.88 14.67 6.00
N TRP A 167 -3.52 13.57 6.65
CA TRP A 167 -2.18 13.36 7.19
C TRP A 167 -1.14 13.41 6.07
N THR A 168 -1.36 12.68 4.97
CA THR A 168 -0.41 12.63 3.86
C THR A 168 -0.23 13.99 3.20
N ALA A 169 -1.32 14.71 2.96
CA ALA A 169 -1.30 16.06 2.42
C ALA A 169 -0.55 17.04 3.33
N LYS A 170 -0.64 16.87 4.65
CA LYS A 170 0.02 17.75 5.63
C LYS A 170 1.51 17.45 5.81
N TYR A 171 1.89 16.18 5.89
CA TYR A 171 3.23 15.78 6.36
C TYR A 171 4.17 15.25 5.28
N LEU A 172 3.71 15.01 4.04
CA LEU A 172 4.59 14.59 2.95
C LEU A 172 5.07 15.77 2.10
N SER A 173 6.29 15.65 1.61
CA SER A 173 6.88 16.50 0.59
C SER A 173 6.14 16.31 -0.73
N GLU A 174 5.72 17.41 -1.34
CA GLU A 174 5.15 17.41 -2.70
C GLU A 174 6.22 17.20 -3.77
N VAL A 175 7.50 17.28 -3.41
CA VAL A 175 8.62 17.11 -4.33
C VAL A 175 8.94 15.64 -4.54
N ASN A 176 8.82 14.82 -3.50
CA ASN A 176 9.27 13.41 -3.55
C ASN A 176 8.32 12.40 -2.88
N GLY A 177 7.20 12.84 -2.30
CA GLY A 177 6.21 11.98 -1.66
C GLY A 177 6.66 11.32 -0.35
N ARG A 178 7.85 11.68 0.17
CA ARG A 178 8.36 11.21 1.47
C ARG A 178 7.86 12.11 2.59
N ILE A 179 7.86 11.60 3.82
CA ILE A 179 7.64 12.44 5.00
C ILE A 179 8.62 13.63 4.96
N LEU A 180 8.14 14.84 5.30
CA LEU A 180 8.95 16.07 5.29
C LEU A 180 10.18 15.89 6.17
N ASN A 181 11.35 16.30 5.67
CA ASN A 181 12.59 16.25 6.44
C ASN A 181 12.80 17.58 7.16
N PRO A 182 12.85 17.62 8.51
CA PRO A 182 13.14 18.84 9.26
C PRO A 182 14.45 19.53 8.84
N ALA A 183 15.42 18.75 8.32
CA ALA A 183 16.69 19.26 7.81
C ALA A 183 16.69 19.52 6.29
N THR A 184 15.53 19.61 5.64
CA THR A 184 15.42 19.84 4.20
C THR A 184 16.01 21.19 3.80
N THR A 185 16.75 21.21 2.70
CA THR A 185 17.21 22.44 2.04
C THR A 185 16.26 22.87 0.92
N ASN A 186 15.26 22.06 0.58
CA ASN A 186 14.28 22.38 -0.47
C ASN A 186 13.31 23.48 0.00
N GLU A 187 13.21 24.57 -0.77
CA GLU A 187 12.42 25.74 -0.39
C GLU A 187 10.91 25.46 -0.28
N LYS A 188 10.35 24.55 -1.10
CA LYS A 188 8.93 24.16 -1.00
C LYS A 188 8.66 23.40 0.31
N ASP A 189 9.53 22.45 0.64
CA ASP A 189 9.40 21.69 1.88
C ASP A 189 9.62 22.57 3.11
N LYS A 190 10.56 23.52 3.07
CA LYS A 190 10.76 24.52 4.14
C LYS A 190 9.51 25.35 4.38
N ALA A 191 8.88 25.84 3.31
CA ALA A 191 7.65 26.61 3.41
C ALA A 191 6.53 25.78 4.06
N LYS A 192 6.39 24.50 3.68
CA LYS A 192 5.42 23.59 4.28
C LYS A 192 5.71 23.32 5.76
N LEU A 193 6.95 23.04 6.12
CA LEU A 193 7.40 22.87 7.51
C LEU A 193 7.13 24.10 8.39
N ALA A 194 7.24 25.31 7.84
CA ALA A 194 6.99 26.55 8.56
C ALA A 194 5.51 26.72 8.97
N THR A 195 4.58 26.03 8.31
CA THR A 195 3.15 26.03 8.68
C THR A 195 2.80 25.06 9.81
N LEU A 196 3.72 24.15 10.16
CA LEU A 196 3.48 23.13 11.18
C LEU A 196 3.65 23.70 12.59
N THR A 197 2.73 23.30 13.47
CA THR A 197 2.85 23.55 14.92
C THR A 197 4.02 22.77 15.54
N ASP A 198 4.38 23.06 16.78
CA ASP A 198 5.44 22.32 17.46
C ASP A 198 5.04 20.86 17.73
N ASP A 199 3.77 20.58 17.98
CA ASP A 199 3.27 19.22 18.13
C ASP A 199 3.25 18.47 16.79
N ASP A 200 2.90 19.15 15.70
CA ASP A 200 3.04 18.61 14.34
C ASP A 200 4.48 18.19 14.03
N LYS A 201 5.47 19.00 14.44
CA LYS A 201 6.88 18.68 14.24
C LYS A 201 7.33 17.47 15.07
N LYS A 202 6.79 17.30 16.28
CA LYS A 202 7.06 16.09 17.10
C LYS A 202 6.48 14.84 16.43
N LEU A 203 5.22 14.90 15.98
CA LEU A 203 4.58 13.80 15.23
C LEU A 203 5.37 13.45 13.97
N LEU A 204 5.85 14.47 13.25
CA LEU A 204 6.70 14.28 12.07
C LEU A 204 8.00 13.53 12.41
N ILE A 205 8.68 13.90 13.50
CA ILE A 205 9.91 13.23 13.95
C ILE A 205 9.63 11.77 14.31
N ASP A 206 8.54 11.51 15.03
CA ASP A 206 8.13 10.16 15.41
C ASP A 206 7.84 9.28 14.18
N ALA A 207 7.03 9.76 13.23
CA ALA A 207 6.74 9.07 11.98
C ALA A 207 8.02 8.78 11.17
N ARG A 208 8.95 9.75 11.10
CA ARG A 208 10.25 9.58 10.41
C ARG A 208 11.16 8.54 11.03
N SER A 209 11.00 8.26 12.33
CA SER A 209 11.81 7.25 13.01
C SER A 209 11.47 5.83 12.50
N GLY A 210 10.23 5.62 12.08
CA GLY A 210 9.75 4.35 11.52
C GLY A 210 9.89 4.28 9.99
N ALA A 211 9.60 5.35 9.26
CA ALA A 211 9.61 5.33 7.80
C ALA A 211 10.12 6.62 7.15
N THR A 212 10.76 6.49 6.00
CA THR A 212 11.27 7.62 5.19
C THR A 212 11.05 7.45 3.69
N MET A 213 10.59 6.27 3.26
CA MET A 213 10.27 5.99 1.86
C MET A 213 9.11 6.86 1.36
N SER A 214 8.99 6.98 0.05
CA SER A 214 7.81 7.58 -0.53
C SER A 214 6.69 6.55 -0.55
N ILE A 215 5.47 7.02 -0.29
CA ILE A 215 4.25 6.19 -0.37
C ILE A 215 3.31 6.65 -1.49
N ASN A 216 3.70 7.69 -2.23
CA ASN A 216 3.02 8.14 -3.43
C ASN A 216 4.08 8.64 -4.42
N ASP A 217 4.53 7.75 -5.31
CA ASP A 217 5.52 8.07 -6.34
C ASP A 217 5.31 7.22 -7.61
N ALA A 218 6.34 7.17 -8.47
CA ALA A 218 6.31 6.40 -9.70
C ALA A 218 6.24 4.86 -9.51
N HIS A 219 6.30 4.34 -8.28
CA HIS A 219 6.07 2.92 -7.97
C HIS A 219 4.60 2.64 -7.62
N GLY A 220 3.76 3.67 -7.49
CA GLY A 220 2.33 3.55 -7.21
C GLY A 220 1.86 4.46 -6.07
N SER A 221 0.59 4.32 -5.71
CA SER A 221 -0.05 5.14 -4.68
C SER A 221 -0.59 4.29 -3.55
N VAL A 222 0.09 4.29 -2.41
CA VAL A 222 -0.36 3.61 -1.18
C VAL A 222 -1.66 4.22 -0.67
N VAL A 223 -1.76 5.55 -0.69
CA VAL A 223 -2.96 6.26 -0.22
C VAL A 223 -4.14 5.95 -1.14
N GLY A 224 -3.90 5.91 -2.46
CA GLY A 224 -4.90 5.54 -3.45
C GLY A 224 -5.45 4.13 -3.24
N VAL A 225 -4.61 3.15 -2.90
CA VAL A 225 -5.10 1.78 -2.66
C VAL A 225 -5.91 1.66 -1.37
N ILE A 226 -5.59 2.43 -0.32
CA ILE A 226 -6.43 2.49 0.90
C ILE A 226 -7.81 3.06 0.57
N ARG A 227 -7.87 4.14 -0.22
CA ARG A 227 -9.14 4.73 -0.69
C ARG A 227 -9.93 3.78 -1.56
N ASP A 228 -9.27 3.08 -2.48
CA ASP A 228 -9.90 2.08 -3.32
C ASP A 228 -10.48 0.92 -2.51
N ALA A 229 -9.76 0.44 -1.49
CA ALA A 229 -10.24 -0.57 -0.56
C ALA A 229 -11.50 -0.10 0.17
N TRP A 230 -11.53 1.13 0.67
CA TRP A 230 -12.71 1.73 1.30
C TRP A 230 -13.91 1.75 0.36
N ASN A 231 -13.73 2.16 -0.89
CA ASN A 231 -14.81 2.24 -1.88
C ASN A 231 -15.37 0.86 -2.24
N LYS A 232 -14.54 -0.19 -2.19
CA LYS A 232 -14.89 -1.56 -2.57
C LYS A 232 -15.30 -2.45 -1.39
N ARG A 233 -15.25 -1.94 -0.16
CA ARG A 233 -15.43 -2.73 1.07
C ARG A 233 -16.76 -3.47 1.14
N LYS A 234 -16.75 -4.62 1.80
CA LYS A 234 -17.92 -5.48 2.05
C LYS A 234 -18.03 -5.78 3.55
N PRO A 235 -19.25 -6.00 4.08
CA PRO A 235 -19.44 -6.47 5.45
C PRO A 235 -18.69 -7.79 5.70
N LEU A 236 -18.00 -7.89 6.84
CA LEU A 236 -17.41 -9.13 7.35
C LEU A 236 -18.46 -9.92 8.14
N GLY A 237 -18.38 -11.26 8.07
CA GLY A 237 -19.25 -12.14 8.86
C GLY A 237 -20.70 -12.21 8.37
N LYS A 238 -20.90 -12.14 7.05
CA LYS A 238 -22.18 -12.51 6.43
C LYS A 238 -22.53 -13.97 6.67
#